data_AF-A0A970IAL2-F1
#
_entry.id   AF-A0A970IAL2-F1
#
_cell.length_a   1.000
_cell.length_b   1.000
_cell.length_c   1.000
_cell.angle_alpha   90.00
_cell.angle_beta   90.00
_cell.angle_gamma   90.00
#
_symmetry.space_group_name_H-M   'P 1'
#
loop_
_entity.id
_entity.type
_entity.pdbx_description
1 polymer ?
#
loop_
_entity_poly.entity_id
_entity_poly.type
_entity_poly.pdbx_seq_one_letter_code
_entity_poly.pdbx_strand_id
1 'polypeptide(L)'
;MKYLIGILTLLVTACSTQPDSDVNPDIIPLDGPWEFATDHRDRGIEAKWYNRTLEDTITLPGTTDLRQKGFFNNDSSASHLHRIYTYEGP
;
A
#
# COMPACT_ATOMS: atom_id res chain seq x y z
N MET A 1 21.97 -43.54 21.73
CA MET A 1 22.13 -42.13 22.16
C MET A 1 22.24 -41.16 20.96
N LYS A 2 23.18 -41.35 20.02
CA LYS A 2 23.40 -40.43 18.89
C LYS A 2 22.22 -40.29 17.91
N TYR A 3 21.50 -41.39 17.66
CA TYR A 3 20.30 -41.38 16.83
C TYR A 3 19.08 -40.72 17.50
N LEU A 4 19.04 -40.69 18.84
CA LEU A 4 17.95 -40.08 19.61
C LEU A 4 17.99 -38.54 19.52
N ILE A 5 19.20 -37.97 19.51
CA ILE A 5 19.42 -36.53 19.31
C ILE A 5 19.06 -36.14 17.87
N GLY A 6 19.41 -36.96 16.88
CA GLY A 6 19.09 -36.71 15.47
C GLY A 6 17.59 -36.76 15.15
N ILE A 7 16.83 -37.66 15.79
CA ILE A 7 15.37 -37.73 15.65
C ILE A 7 14.69 -36.51 16.28
N LEU A 8 15.20 -36.03 17.43
CA LEU A 8 14.65 -34.86 18.10
C LEU A 8 14.81 -33.59 17.27
N THR A 9 15.93 -33.41 16.57
CA THR A 9 16.14 -32.28 15.65
C THR A 9 15.25 -32.30 14.41
N LEU A 10 14.81 -33.49 13.95
CA LEU A 10 13.92 -33.63 12.79
C LEU A 10 12.46 -33.28 13.12
N LEU A 11 12.06 -33.42 14.38
CA LEU A 11 10.70 -33.10 14.86
C LEU A 11 10.46 -31.60 15.03
N VAL A 12 11.50 -30.81 15.32
CA VAL A 12 11.34 -29.35 15.52
C VAL A 12 11.17 -28.60 14.19
N THR A 13 11.74 -29.10 13.10
CA THR A 13 11.59 -28.52 11.75
C THR A 13 10.28 -28.90 11.06
N ALA A 14 9.53 -29.89 11.58
CA ALA A 14 8.21 -30.27 11.07
C ALA A 14 7.07 -29.35 11.54
N CYS A 15 7.35 -28.38 12.42
CA CYS A 15 6.42 -27.31 12.74
C CYS A 15 6.52 -26.21 11.68
N SER A 16 6.16 -26.53 10.45
CA SER A 16 5.96 -25.53 9.40
C SER A 16 4.59 -24.88 9.60
N THR A 17 4.58 -23.56 9.74
CA THR A 17 3.42 -22.68 9.58
C THR A 17 2.55 -23.14 8.41
N GLN A 18 1.36 -23.66 8.71
CA GLN A 18 0.36 -23.89 7.67
C GLN A 18 -0.08 -22.50 7.16
N PRO A 19 -0.01 -22.22 5.85
CA PRO A 19 -0.61 -21.01 5.31
C PRO A 19 -2.11 -21.05 5.63
N ASP A 20 -2.63 -19.97 6.21
CA ASP A 20 -4.04 -19.82 6.59
C ASP A 20 -4.92 -20.25 5.40
N SER A 21 -5.74 -21.27 5.62
CA SER A 21 -6.54 -21.93 4.58
C SER A 21 -7.88 -21.21 4.31
N ASP A 22 -7.97 -19.92 4.65
CA ASP A 22 -9.16 -19.08 4.49
C ASP A 22 -8.98 -18.00 3.41
N VAL A 23 -8.14 -18.29 2.41
CA VAL A 23 -8.02 -17.46 1.21
C VAL A 23 -8.84 -18.13 0.13
N ASN A 24 -10.03 -17.56 -0.15
CA ASN A 24 -10.79 -17.94 -1.34
C ASN A 24 -9.91 -17.67 -2.58
N PRO A 25 -9.54 -18.68 -3.38
CA PRO A 25 -8.65 -18.50 -4.53
C PRO A 25 -9.23 -17.58 -5.61
N ASP A 26 -10.55 -17.34 -5.58
CA ASP A 26 -11.23 -16.41 -6.48
C ASP A 26 -11.16 -14.94 -6.00
N ILE A 27 -10.59 -14.67 -4.82
CA ILE A 27 -10.48 -13.32 -4.24
C ILE A 27 -9.02 -12.87 -4.23
N ILE A 28 -8.76 -11.72 -4.87
CA ILE A 28 -7.47 -11.05 -4.86
C ILE A 28 -7.61 -9.76 -4.03
N PRO A 29 -6.95 -9.64 -2.86
CA PRO A 29 -6.90 -8.38 -2.12
C PRO A 29 -6.16 -7.31 -2.92
N LEU A 30 -6.66 -6.07 -2.86
CA LEU A 30 -6.07 -4.90 -3.53
C LEU A 30 -5.53 -3.86 -2.53
N ASP A 31 -5.55 -4.17 -1.23
CA ASP A 31 -4.89 -3.37 -0.22
C ASP A 31 -3.36 -3.51 -0.30
N GLY A 32 -2.67 -2.54 0.29
CA GLY A 32 -1.21 -2.45 0.26
C GLY A 32 -0.68 -1.35 -0.65
N PRO A 33 0.62 -1.39 -1.00
CA PRO A 33 1.28 -0.33 -1.75
C PRO A 33 0.95 -0.38 -3.25
N TRP A 34 0.65 0.78 -3.80
CA TRP A 34 0.45 1.00 -5.23
C TRP A 34 1.39 2.09 -5.73
N GLU A 35 1.91 1.93 -6.95
CA GLU A 35 2.55 3.02 -7.67
C GLU A 35 1.56 4.18 -7.86
N PHE A 36 2.00 5.40 -7.61
CA PHE A 36 1.13 6.56 -7.51
C PHE A 36 1.80 7.83 -8.06
N ALA A 37 1.02 8.69 -8.69
CA ALA A 37 1.43 10.04 -9.08
C ALA A 37 0.19 10.95 -9.14
N THR A 38 0.34 12.20 -8.71
CA THR A 38 -0.70 13.23 -8.87
C THR A 38 -0.58 13.89 -10.24
N ASP A 39 -1.65 13.84 -11.03
CA ASP A 39 -1.68 14.44 -12.38
C ASP A 39 -2.24 15.87 -12.35
N HIS A 40 -1.49 16.78 -11.73
CA HIS A 40 -1.91 18.17 -11.57
C HIS A 40 -1.92 18.98 -12.88
N ARG A 41 -1.54 18.37 -14.02
CA ARG A 41 -1.47 19.03 -15.35
C ARG A 41 -2.32 18.34 -16.41
N ASP A 42 -3.11 17.33 -16.05
CA ASP A 42 -3.90 16.49 -16.98
C ASP A 42 -3.06 15.90 -18.14
N ARG A 43 -1.87 15.38 -17.83
CA ARG A 43 -0.94 14.84 -18.85
C ARG A 43 -0.74 13.35 -18.74
N GLY A 44 -1.28 12.69 -17.72
CA GLY A 44 -1.02 11.29 -17.41
C GLY A 44 -1.40 10.35 -18.55
N ILE A 45 -2.51 10.64 -19.24
CA ILE A 45 -2.98 9.87 -20.39
C ILE A 45 -2.12 10.15 -21.63
N GLU A 46 -1.91 11.42 -21.98
CA GLU A 46 -1.10 11.82 -23.15
C GLU A 46 0.34 11.27 -23.04
N ALA A 47 0.95 11.40 -21.86
CA ALA A 47 2.30 10.93 -21.57
C ALA A 47 2.37 9.44 -21.19
N LYS A 48 1.25 8.71 -21.26
CA LYS A 48 1.16 7.25 -21.06
C LYS A 48 1.79 6.76 -19.75
N TRP A 49 1.47 7.42 -18.64
CA TRP A 49 2.04 7.09 -17.33
C TRP A 49 1.72 5.66 -16.87
N TYR A 50 0.61 5.09 -17.34
CA TYR A 50 0.22 3.70 -17.11
C TYR A 50 1.19 2.65 -17.71
N ASN A 51 2.13 3.07 -18.57
CA ASN A 51 3.10 2.19 -19.23
C ASN A 51 4.54 2.43 -18.76
N ARG A 52 4.72 2.99 -17.55
CA ARG A 52 6.03 3.21 -16.93
C ARG A 52 5.91 3.12 -15.41
N THR A 53 7.03 2.98 -14.73
CA THR A 53 7.11 3.07 -13.27
C THR A 53 6.84 4.51 -12.81
N LEU A 54 5.97 4.67 -11.81
CA LEU A 54 5.77 5.94 -11.12
C LEU A 54 6.76 6.09 -9.96
N GLU A 55 7.22 7.33 -9.71
CA GLU A 55 8.29 7.60 -8.74
C GLU A 55 7.84 7.45 -7.28
N ASP A 56 6.53 7.47 -7.04
CA ASP A 56 5.95 7.52 -5.69
C ASP A 56 4.97 6.35 -5.49
N THR A 57 4.62 6.11 -4.22
CA THR A 57 3.67 5.07 -3.82
C THR A 57 2.60 5.60 -2.86
N ILE A 58 1.46 4.92 -2.84
CA ILE A 58 0.40 5.15 -1.87
C ILE A 58 -0.09 3.81 -1.30
N THR A 59 -0.33 3.75 0.01
CA THR A 59 -0.90 2.55 0.65
C THR A 59 -2.41 2.65 0.71
N LEU A 60 -3.08 1.67 0.11
CA LEU A 60 -4.53 1.49 0.16
C LEU A 60 -4.93 0.50 1.29
N PRO A 61 -6.12 0.67 1.90
CA PRO A 61 -7.03 1.79 1.74
C PRO A 61 -6.52 3.09 2.42
N GLY A 62 -7.12 4.22 2.05
CA GLY A 62 -6.79 5.54 2.57
C GLY A 62 -7.14 6.63 1.57
N THR A 63 -6.92 7.89 1.95
CA THR A 63 -7.12 9.06 1.08
C THR A 63 -5.79 9.77 0.84
N THR A 64 -5.72 10.59 -0.21
CA THR A 64 -4.50 11.35 -0.54
C THR A 64 -4.09 12.32 0.56
N ASP A 65 -5.05 12.94 1.26
CA ASP A 65 -4.77 13.84 2.38
C ASP A 65 -4.19 13.11 3.60
N LEU A 66 -4.70 11.91 3.93
CA LEU A 66 -4.12 11.07 4.98
C LEU A 66 -2.68 10.64 4.67
N ARG A 67 -2.33 10.58 3.38
CA ARG A 67 -1.00 10.22 2.88
C ARG A 67 -0.16 11.42 2.48
N GLN A 68 -0.63 12.64 2.77
CA GLN A 68 0.06 13.90 2.45
C GLN A 68 0.40 14.06 0.95
N LYS A 69 -0.40 13.45 0.08
CA LYS A 69 -0.24 13.43 -1.40
C LYS A 69 -0.96 14.60 -2.08
N GLY A 70 -0.78 15.81 -1.54
CA GLY A 70 -1.40 17.03 -2.04
C GLY A 70 -0.61 18.27 -1.63
N PHE A 71 -1.19 19.44 -1.86
CA PHE A 71 -0.62 20.71 -1.43
C PHE A 71 -0.97 20.97 0.04
N PHE A 72 0.01 21.45 0.81
CA PHE A 72 -0.22 21.87 2.18
C PHE A 72 -1.12 23.11 2.20
N ASN A 73 -2.22 23.03 2.93
CA ASN A 73 -3.15 24.12 3.13
C ASN A 73 -2.70 24.97 4.33
N ASN A 74 -2.32 26.22 4.08
CA ASN A 74 -1.88 27.18 5.11
C ASN A 74 -3.01 28.13 5.56
N ASP A 75 -4.27 27.82 5.25
CA ASP A 75 -5.41 28.58 5.75
C ASP A 75 -5.55 28.36 7.27
N SER A 76 -5.54 29.46 8.01
CA SER A 76 -5.64 29.50 9.47
C SER A 76 -7.04 29.94 9.95
N SER A 77 -7.98 30.13 9.03
CA SER A 77 -9.35 30.50 9.38
C SER A 77 -10.04 29.34 10.12
N ALA A 78 -10.36 29.59 11.39
CA ALA A 78 -10.89 28.58 12.31
C ALA A 78 -12.35 28.16 12.04
N SER A 79 -12.91 28.54 10.88
CA SER A 79 -14.35 28.50 10.61
C SER A 79 -14.79 27.47 9.57
N HIS A 80 -13.92 26.55 9.13
CA HIS A 80 -14.33 25.47 8.23
C HIS A 80 -13.58 24.17 8.47
N LEU A 81 -14.23 23.05 8.12
CA LEU A 81 -13.60 21.73 8.02
C LEU A 81 -12.61 21.74 6.84
N HIS A 82 -11.39 22.23 7.09
CA HIS A 82 -10.33 22.25 6.09
C HIS A 82 -9.46 21.00 6.21
N ARG A 83 -9.12 20.39 5.07
CA ARG A 83 -8.07 19.36 5.03
C ARG A 83 -6.71 20.05 5.07
N ILE A 84 -5.77 19.47 5.83
CA ILE A 84 -4.39 19.96 5.94
C ILE A 84 -3.64 19.80 4.61
N TYR A 85 -3.96 18.74 3.87
CA TYR A 85 -3.47 18.52 2.50
C TYR A 85 -4.65 18.49 1.55
N THR A 86 -4.62 19.31 0.50
CA THR A 86 -5.65 19.36 -0.53
C THR A 86 -5.05 19.03 -1.88
N TYR A 87 -5.82 18.34 -2.70
CA TYR A 87 -5.47 18.10 -4.09
C TYR A 87 -6.72 18.32 -4.93
N GLU A 88 -6.62 19.22 -5.91
CA GLU A 88 -7.63 19.49 -6.91
C GLU A 88 -6.98 19.26 -8.26
N GLY A 89 -7.58 18.39 -9.07
CA GLY A 89 -7.19 18.22 -10.46
C GLY A 89 -7.62 19.43 -11.30
N PRO A 90 -7.05 19.58 -12.51
CA PRO A 90 -7.46 20.59 -13.49
C PRO A 90 -8.91 20.41 -13.98
#